data_AF-A0A1H3D4I6-F1
#
_entry.id   AF-A0A1H3D4I6-F1
#
_cell.length_a   1.000
_cell.length_b   1.000
_cell.length_c   1.000
_cell.angle_alpha   90.00
_cell.angle_beta   90.00
_cell.angle_gamma   90.00
#
_symmetry.space_group_name_H-M   'P 1'
#
loop_
_entity.id
_entity.type
_entity.pdbx_description
1 polymer ?
#
loop_
_entity_poly.entity_id
_entity_poly.type
_entity_poly.pdbx_seq_one_letter_code
_entity_poly.pdbx_strand_id
1 'polypeptide(L)'
;MKRLLSVVLAIIVVFASLAGTASAASGGTDIKVKLNGEWVIFPAPPVLQNGKTYVEFRTLFTQLGYSIDYNASTKLIKAKSAARSIEMKPSGKTALVDGKNVPVNGEMKLLNGRTMVGVRFIATLSDKTVNWDGVKKIVTITDKGPTAQQQAEVFGVLDKLTAAEDAQDAAAYMAVFHAESPVRDLIRESVQETFAKVHTKTTFSEKTIDSYSPVEAVVYTVEQSVKVGGDGFFADVENEMLYTLHKENGKWAIYDAEQLSHQLLDLDGIWNEAIAAPEADKTAISALIAANAAAVNAKDLNAYKATLVPGAEGFDEDVNSMDELFKDTETSLKMNLEKNAIVELNGDKALLLTLHTFEVTIGGEMMPVKSINLYNLKKVDNKWLLMPGSNELYNDMDESEE
;
A
#
# COMPACT_ATOMS: atom_id res chain seq x y z
N MET A 1 -56.99 5.54 24.99
CA MET A 1 -55.68 5.13 25.54
C MET A 1 -55.87 4.44 26.91
N LYS A 2 -56.35 3.19 26.92
CA LYS A 2 -56.54 2.31 28.10
C LYS A 2 -56.55 0.83 27.69
N ARG A 3 -55.65 0.42 26.79
CA ARG A 3 -55.46 -0.99 26.36
C ARG A 3 -54.00 -1.26 25.97
N LEU A 4 -53.06 -0.75 26.78
CA LEU A 4 -51.61 -0.80 26.52
C LEU A 4 -50.79 -1.14 27.77
N LEU A 5 -51.32 -1.94 28.71
CA LEU A 5 -50.61 -2.16 29.99
C LEU A 5 -50.72 -3.58 30.58
N SER A 6 -50.99 -4.62 29.77
CA SER A 6 -51.18 -5.98 30.35
C SER A 6 -50.67 -7.15 29.50
N VAL A 7 -49.84 -6.92 28.48
CA VAL A 7 -49.28 -8.02 27.65
C VAL A 7 -47.74 -8.13 27.75
N VAL A 8 -47.07 -7.18 28.42
CA VAL A 8 -45.61 -7.21 28.63
C VAL A 8 -45.18 -7.97 29.90
N LEU A 9 -46.13 -8.47 30.71
CA LEU A 9 -45.84 -9.18 31.98
C LEU A 9 -46.24 -10.67 31.99
N ALA A 10 -46.49 -11.28 30.82
CA ALA A 10 -46.86 -12.70 30.70
C ALA A 10 -45.94 -13.53 29.78
N ILE A 11 -44.89 -12.93 29.21
CA ILE A 11 -43.89 -13.62 28.35
C ILE A 11 -42.57 -13.90 29.10
N ILE A 12 -42.37 -13.34 30.30
CA ILE A 12 -41.13 -13.50 31.08
C ILE A 12 -41.16 -14.77 31.98
N VAL A 13 -42.29 -15.46 32.12
CA VAL A 13 -42.43 -16.60 33.08
C VAL A 13 -42.41 -17.99 32.41
N VAL A 14 -42.30 -18.07 31.08
CA VAL A 14 -42.23 -19.37 30.35
C VAL A 14 -40.78 -19.80 30.01
N PHE A 15 -39.77 -18.96 30.30
CA PHE A 15 -38.35 -19.29 30.10
C PHE A 15 -37.60 -19.79 31.35
N ALA A 16 -38.32 -20.21 32.40
CA ALA A 16 -37.73 -20.60 33.69
C ALA A 16 -37.79 -22.11 34.03
N SER A 17 -38.09 -22.99 33.06
CA SER A 17 -38.21 -24.44 33.34
C SER A 17 -37.43 -25.38 32.39
N LEU A 18 -36.49 -24.84 31.61
CA LEU A 18 -35.39 -25.64 31.05
C LEU A 18 -34.09 -25.22 31.71
N ALA A 19 -34.00 -25.45 33.02
CA ALA A 19 -32.73 -25.71 33.67
C ALA A 19 -32.21 -27.06 33.13
N GLY A 20 -31.78 -27.04 31.87
CA GLY A 20 -30.93 -28.07 31.31
C GLY A 20 -29.71 -28.14 32.20
N THR A 21 -29.44 -29.33 32.70
CA THR A 21 -28.21 -29.67 33.41
C THR A 21 -27.04 -29.19 32.55
N ALA A 22 -26.47 -28.03 32.89
CA ALA A 22 -25.17 -27.63 32.41
C ALA A 22 -24.22 -28.72 32.91
N SER A 23 -23.82 -29.60 32.00
CA SER A 23 -22.67 -30.45 32.23
C SER A 23 -21.52 -29.49 32.54
N ALA A 24 -21.03 -29.53 33.77
CA ALA A 24 -19.81 -28.84 34.14
C ALA A 24 -18.71 -29.37 33.20
N ALA A 25 -18.37 -28.58 32.18
CA ALA A 25 -17.20 -28.80 31.36
C ALA A 25 -15.99 -28.78 32.30
N SER A 26 -15.41 -29.94 32.51
CA SER A 26 -14.24 -30.15 33.34
C SER A 26 -13.04 -29.42 32.75
N GLY A 27 -12.55 -28.41 33.46
CA GLY A 27 -11.11 -28.11 33.53
C GLY A 27 -10.42 -27.50 32.30
N GLY A 28 -11.10 -26.68 31.49
CA GLY A 28 -10.41 -25.85 30.50
C GLY A 28 -9.60 -24.76 31.18
N THR A 29 -8.27 -24.79 31.08
CA THR A 29 -7.43 -23.67 31.53
C THR A 29 -7.67 -22.46 30.62
N ASP A 30 -7.94 -21.27 31.18
CA ASP A 30 -8.16 -19.98 30.48
C ASP A 30 -6.89 -19.43 29.79
N ILE A 31 -6.18 -20.31 29.08
CA ILE A 31 -4.95 -19.98 28.37
C ILE A 31 -5.32 -19.46 27.00
N LYS A 32 -4.86 -18.25 26.70
CA LYS A 32 -5.08 -17.59 25.40
C LYS A 32 -3.77 -17.48 24.64
N VAL A 33 -3.85 -17.44 23.32
CA VAL A 33 -2.67 -17.30 22.46
C VAL A 33 -2.88 -16.10 21.55
N LYS A 34 -1.86 -15.25 21.48
CA LYS A 34 -1.72 -14.21 20.46
C LYS A 34 -0.66 -14.61 19.45
N LEU A 35 -0.95 -14.48 18.16
CA LEU A 35 0.01 -14.57 17.07
C LEU A 35 0.07 -13.21 16.38
N ASN A 36 1.26 -12.59 16.36
CA ASN A 36 1.47 -11.26 15.75
C ASN A 36 0.43 -10.21 16.17
N GLY A 37 0.01 -10.24 17.44
CA GLY A 37 -0.98 -9.31 18.01
C GLY A 37 -2.43 -9.81 18.00
N GLU A 38 -2.77 -10.74 17.10
CA GLU A 38 -4.11 -11.29 16.92
C GLU A 38 -4.41 -12.51 17.78
N TRP A 39 -5.66 -12.68 18.21
CA TRP A 39 -6.08 -13.82 19.03
C TRP A 39 -6.32 -15.08 18.19
N VAL A 40 -5.73 -16.20 18.60
CA VAL A 40 -5.93 -17.49 17.93
C VAL A 40 -7.01 -18.30 18.64
N ILE A 41 -8.04 -18.69 17.89
CA ILE A 41 -9.10 -19.59 18.37
C ILE A 41 -8.74 -21.02 18.01
N PHE A 42 -8.67 -21.89 19.01
CA PHE A 42 -8.35 -23.30 18.80
C PHE A 42 -9.58 -24.20 18.87
N PRO A 43 -9.74 -25.15 17.93
CA PRO A 43 -10.76 -26.19 18.03
C PRO A 43 -10.58 -27.10 19.26
N ALA A 44 -9.35 -27.24 19.76
CA ALA A 44 -9.07 -27.84 21.04
C ALA A 44 -8.35 -26.83 21.93
N PRO A 45 -8.88 -26.54 23.13
CA PRO A 45 -8.35 -25.48 23.96
C PRO A 45 -6.90 -25.77 24.36
N PRO A 46 -6.06 -24.74 24.53
CA PRO A 46 -4.74 -24.91 25.11
C PRO A 46 -4.82 -25.56 26.49
N VAL A 47 -3.84 -26.41 26.82
CA VAL A 47 -3.82 -27.18 28.07
C VAL A 47 -2.54 -26.95 28.86
N LEU A 48 -2.65 -26.84 30.18
CA LEU A 48 -1.52 -26.87 31.10
C LEU A 48 -1.36 -28.29 31.66
N GLN A 49 -0.27 -28.96 31.35
CA GLN A 49 0.02 -30.30 31.87
C GLN A 49 1.46 -30.37 32.36
N ASN A 50 1.65 -30.76 33.62
CA ASN A 50 2.96 -30.88 34.28
C ASN A 50 3.80 -29.60 34.17
N GLY A 51 3.17 -28.44 34.36
CA GLY A 51 3.83 -27.13 34.27
C GLY A 51 4.21 -26.70 32.84
N LYS A 52 3.77 -27.42 31.80
CA LYS A 52 3.98 -27.06 30.40
C LYS A 52 2.64 -26.75 29.73
N THR A 53 2.62 -25.67 28.96
CA THR A 53 1.46 -25.27 28.15
C THR A 53 1.59 -25.91 26.77
N TYR A 54 0.50 -26.49 26.28
CA TYR A 54 0.40 -27.07 24.94
C TYR A 54 -0.76 -26.46 24.17
N VAL A 55 -0.57 -26.29 22.87
CA VAL A 55 -1.56 -25.76 21.92
C VAL A 55 -1.73 -26.74 20.76
N GLU A 56 -2.85 -26.66 20.05
CA GLU A 56 -3.08 -27.57 18.93
C GLU A 56 -2.19 -27.22 17.73
N PHE A 57 -1.39 -28.19 17.30
CA PHE A 57 -0.33 -27.97 16.30
C PHE A 57 -0.89 -27.49 14.97
N ARG A 58 -1.95 -28.12 14.46
CA ARG A 58 -2.47 -27.85 13.12
C ARG A 58 -2.94 -26.41 12.98
N THR A 59 -3.79 -25.95 13.89
CA THR A 59 -4.36 -24.60 13.89
C THR A 59 -3.25 -23.56 13.92
N LEU A 60 -2.29 -23.69 14.84
CA LEU A 60 -1.23 -22.70 14.96
C LEU A 60 -0.32 -22.68 13.72
N PHE A 61 0.11 -23.84 13.21
CA PHE A 61 1.04 -23.88 12.08
C PHE A 61 0.38 -23.45 10.78
N THR A 62 -0.92 -23.70 10.60
CA THR A 62 -1.68 -23.13 9.48
C THR A 62 -1.76 -21.60 9.57
N GLN A 63 -2.03 -21.04 10.76
CA GLN A 63 -1.99 -19.58 10.99
C GLN A 63 -0.59 -18.98 10.76
N LEU A 64 0.47 -19.76 10.99
CA LEU A 64 1.86 -19.40 10.66
C LEU A 64 2.21 -19.60 9.16
N GLY A 65 1.23 -19.87 8.30
CA GLY A 65 1.44 -20.01 6.85
C GLY A 65 2.00 -21.36 6.39
N TYR A 66 1.94 -22.41 7.22
CA TYR A 66 2.38 -23.75 6.81
C TYR A 66 1.25 -24.53 6.14
N SER A 67 1.58 -25.15 5.01
CA SER A 67 0.84 -26.29 4.47
C SER A 67 1.13 -27.53 5.33
N ILE A 68 0.11 -28.29 5.72
CA ILE A 68 0.25 -29.44 6.63
C ILE A 68 -0.34 -30.70 6.00
N ASP A 69 0.53 -31.64 5.64
CA ASP A 69 0.18 -33.00 5.22
C ASP A 69 0.33 -34.00 6.37
N TYR A 70 -0.60 -34.95 6.46
CA TYR A 70 -0.55 -36.01 7.47
C TYR A 70 -0.80 -37.37 6.85
N ASN A 71 0.23 -38.22 6.88
CA ASN A 71 0.11 -39.60 6.44
C ASN A 71 -0.38 -40.49 7.58
N ALA A 72 -1.64 -40.93 7.50
CA ALA A 72 -2.28 -41.73 8.53
C ALA A 72 -1.67 -43.13 8.72
N SER A 73 -1.04 -43.71 7.68
CA SER A 73 -0.42 -45.05 7.73
C SER A 73 0.91 -45.03 8.50
N THR A 74 1.73 -44.01 8.26
CA THR A 74 3.05 -43.86 8.89
C THR A 74 3.05 -42.96 10.13
N LYS A 75 1.91 -42.30 10.39
CA LYS A 75 1.70 -41.27 11.43
C LYS A 75 2.66 -40.09 11.29
N LEU A 76 3.11 -39.81 10.07
CA LEU A 76 4.03 -38.73 9.75
C LEU A 76 3.26 -37.44 9.44
N ILE A 77 3.63 -36.36 10.11
CA ILE A 77 3.22 -35.00 9.80
C ILE A 77 4.35 -34.35 8.99
N LYS A 78 4.01 -33.74 7.86
CA LYS A 78 4.88 -32.85 7.09
C LYS A 78 4.26 -31.46 7.06
N ALA A 79 4.96 -30.48 7.61
CA ALA A 79 4.57 -29.08 7.57
C ALA A 79 5.60 -28.28 6.77
N LYS A 80 5.16 -27.52 5.77
CA LYS A 80 6.03 -26.74 4.91
C LYS A 80 5.51 -25.32 4.70
N SER A 81 6.38 -24.33 4.88
CA SER A 81 6.19 -22.93 4.49
C SER A 81 7.28 -22.52 3.48
N ALA A 82 7.29 -21.26 3.05
CA ALA A 82 8.36 -20.72 2.21
C ALA A 82 9.73 -20.75 2.91
N ALA A 83 9.74 -20.60 4.24
CA ALA A 83 10.97 -20.47 5.02
C ALA A 83 11.48 -21.78 5.63
N ARG A 84 10.60 -22.75 5.95
CA ARG A 84 10.97 -23.97 6.68
C ARG A 84 10.21 -25.22 6.27
N SER A 85 10.86 -26.36 6.43
CA SER A 85 10.27 -27.70 6.31
C SER A 85 10.40 -28.48 7.60
N ILE A 86 9.31 -29.10 8.04
CA ILE A 86 9.23 -29.82 9.29
C ILE A 86 8.61 -31.20 9.06
N GLU A 87 9.29 -32.26 9.50
CA GLU A 87 8.75 -33.62 9.52
C GLU A 87 8.78 -34.20 10.93
N MET A 88 7.67 -34.77 11.39
CA MET A 88 7.57 -35.28 12.76
C MET A 88 6.48 -36.34 12.92
N LYS A 89 6.55 -37.11 14.02
CA LYS A 89 5.46 -38.00 14.45
C LYS A 89 4.95 -37.52 15.82
N PRO A 90 3.63 -37.50 16.08
CA PRO A 90 3.06 -36.99 17.34
C PRO A 90 3.61 -37.61 18.63
N SER A 91 4.06 -38.86 18.57
CA SER A 91 4.67 -39.61 19.68
C SER A 91 6.16 -39.91 19.45
N GLY A 92 6.78 -39.28 18.44
CA GLY A 92 8.18 -39.45 18.11
C GLY A 92 9.11 -38.77 19.12
N LYS A 93 10.34 -39.27 19.25
CA LYS A 93 11.38 -38.65 20.08
C LYS A 93 12.15 -37.55 19.36
N THR A 94 12.08 -37.52 18.03
CA THR A 94 12.79 -36.61 17.14
C THR A 94 11.85 -36.05 16.07
N ALA A 95 12.11 -34.81 15.69
CA ALA A 95 11.57 -34.13 14.51
C ALA A 95 12.73 -33.79 13.56
N LEU A 96 12.43 -33.61 12.28
CA LEU A 96 13.34 -33.03 11.30
C LEU A 96 12.89 -31.59 11.05
N VAL A 97 13.79 -30.64 11.27
CA VAL A 97 13.59 -29.22 10.90
C VAL A 97 14.67 -28.87 9.89
N ASP A 98 14.27 -28.54 8.67
CA ASP A 98 15.15 -28.29 7.52
C ASP A 98 16.19 -29.41 7.31
N GLY A 99 15.72 -30.66 7.46
CA GLY A 99 16.54 -31.87 7.33
C GLY A 99 17.43 -32.20 8.55
N LYS A 100 17.46 -31.35 9.59
CA LYS A 100 18.26 -31.57 10.80
C LYS A 100 17.44 -32.21 11.91
N ASN A 101 18.02 -33.17 12.62
CA ASN A 101 17.39 -33.82 13.77
C ASN A 101 17.26 -32.87 14.96
N VAL A 102 16.03 -32.68 15.45
CA VAL A 102 15.69 -31.90 16.63
C VAL A 102 14.99 -32.81 17.65
N PRO A 103 15.46 -32.90 18.91
CA PRO A 103 14.82 -33.70 19.94
C PRO A 103 13.49 -33.08 20.38
N VAL A 104 12.44 -33.91 20.46
CA VAL A 104 11.09 -33.47 20.85
C VAL A 104 10.91 -33.42 22.38
N ASN A 105 11.59 -34.30 23.13
CA ASN A 105 11.62 -34.29 24.60
C ASN A 105 10.24 -34.16 25.31
N GLY A 106 9.20 -34.79 24.74
CA GLY A 106 7.85 -34.77 25.28
C GLY A 106 7.08 -33.46 25.07
N GLU A 107 7.60 -32.55 24.25
CA GLU A 107 6.94 -31.32 23.82
C GLU A 107 5.86 -31.56 22.75
N MET A 108 5.59 -32.82 22.42
CA MET A 108 4.47 -33.21 21.59
C MET A 108 3.70 -34.35 22.22
N LYS A 109 2.37 -34.25 22.13
CA LYS A 109 1.46 -35.25 22.68
C LYS A 109 0.24 -35.42 21.79
N LEU A 110 -0.28 -36.64 21.74
CA LEU A 110 -1.59 -36.90 21.20
C LEU A 110 -2.61 -36.85 22.34
N LEU A 111 -3.46 -35.82 22.38
CA LEU A 111 -4.54 -35.67 23.36
C LEU A 111 -5.87 -35.63 22.63
N ASN A 112 -6.79 -36.54 22.98
CA ASN A 112 -8.13 -36.65 22.37
C ASN A 112 -8.11 -36.65 20.83
N GLY A 113 -7.15 -37.38 20.24
CA GLY A 113 -6.98 -37.48 18.78
C GLY A 113 -6.34 -36.26 18.12
N ARG A 114 -5.92 -35.23 18.89
CA ARG A 114 -5.25 -34.04 18.37
C ARG A 114 -3.79 -33.98 18.80
N THR A 115 -2.95 -33.52 17.88
CA THR A 115 -1.53 -33.32 18.14
C THR A 115 -1.36 -31.98 18.83
N MET A 116 -0.93 -32.03 20.08
CA MET A 116 -0.66 -30.89 20.93
C MET A 116 0.85 -30.66 20.97
N VAL A 117 1.27 -29.41 20.81
CA VAL A 117 2.68 -28.99 20.78
C VAL A 117 2.94 -28.02 21.93
N GLY A 118 4.05 -28.21 22.63
CA GLY A 118 4.48 -27.36 23.72
C GLY A 118 4.84 -25.97 23.19
N VAL A 119 4.37 -24.93 23.88
CA VAL A 119 4.55 -23.53 23.45
C VAL A 119 6.01 -23.14 23.25
N ARG A 120 6.92 -23.66 24.07
CA ARG A 120 8.36 -23.38 23.92
C ARG A 120 8.97 -24.11 22.73
N PHE A 121 8.46 -25.29 22.40
CA PHE A 121 8.97 -26.06 21.27
C PHE A 121 8.53 -25.48 19.92
N ILE A 122 7.42 -24.73 19.90
CA ILE A 122 7.02 -23.94 18.74
C ILE A 122 8.16 -23.01 18.32
N ALA A 123 8.83 -22.31 19.24
CA ALA A 123 9.97 -21.46 18.91
C ALA A 123 11.07 -22.22 18.14
N THR A 124 11.36 -23.47 18.56
CA THR A 124 12.34 -24.32 17.87
C THR A 124 11.88 -24.74 16.48
N LEU A 125 10.61 -25.11 16.36
CA LEU A 125 10.02 -25.60 15.11
C LEU A 125 9.85 -24.47 14.07
N SER A 126 9.30 -23.33 14.47
CA SER A 126 8.86 -22.26 13.57
C SER A 126 9.81 -21.06 13.48
N ASP A 127 10.89 -21.04 14.26
CA ASP A 127 11.80 -19.90 14.41
C ASP A 127 11.19 -18.61 14.98
N LYS A 128 10.07 -18.73 15.68
CA LYS A 128 9.36 -17.56 16.23
C LYS A 128 9.82 -17.23 17.64
N THR A 129 9.60 -15.99 18.06
CA THR A 129 9.73 -15.61 19.47
C THR A 129 8.46 -16.03 20.18
N VAL A 130 8.60 -16.78 21.28
CA VAL A 130 7.47 -17.22 22.10
C VAL A 130 7.66 -16.73 23.53
N ASN A 131 6.73 -15.89 23.99
CA ASN A 131 6.65 -15.42 25.36
C ASN A 131 5.45 -16.03 26.09
N TRP A 132 5.59 -16.28 27.38
CA TRP A 132 4.53 -16.77 28.24
C TRP A 132 4.31 -15.83 29.43
N ASP A 133 3.14 -15.20 29.50
CA ASP A 133 2.68 -14.45 30.66
C ASP A 133 1.87 -15.38 31.58
N GLY A 134 2.50 -15.81 32.68
CA GLY A 134 1.87 -16.72 33.64
C GLY A 134 0.75 -16.09 34.48
N VAL A 135 0.72 -14.75 34.60
CA VAL A 135 -0.31 -14.02 35.37
C VAL A 135 -1.57 -13.89 34.54
N LYS A 136 -1.42 -13.42 33.29
CA LYS A 136 -2.54 -13.26 32.36
C LYS A 136 -2.92 -14.56 31.65
N LYS A 137 -2.09 -15.60 31.77
CA LYS A 137 -2.21 -16.88 31.04
C LYS A 137 -2.22 -16.69 29.53
N ILE A 138 -1.37 -15.80 29.02
CA ILE A 138 -1.27 -15.48 27.59
C ILE A 138 0.06 -16.00 27.03
N VAL A 139 -0.02 -16.78 25.95
CA VAL A 139 1.12 -17.09 25.08
C VAL A 139 1.16 -16.04 23.98
N THR A 140 2.27 -15.34 23.82
CA THR A 140 2.48 -14.41 22.69
C THR A 140 3.52 -15.01 21.77
N ILE A 141 3.16 -15.19 20.50
CA ILE A 141 4.01 -15.68 19.43
C ILE A 141 4.19 -14.52 18.45
N THR A 142 5.43 -14.13 18.19
CA THR A 142 5.75 -13.08 17.23
C THR A 142 6.78 -13.57 16.23
N ASP A 143 6.66 -13.10 15.01
CA ASP A 143 7.74 -13.20 14.03
C ASP A 143 9.04 -12.62 14.59
N LYS A 144 10.15 -13.27 14.25
CA LYS A 144 11.46 -12.63 14.44
C LYS A 144 11.57 -11.62 13.31
N GLY A 145 11.38 -10.35 13.65
CA GLY A 145 11.77 -9.26 12.77
C GLY A 145 13.26 -9.36 12.41
N PRO A 146 13.72 -8.54 11.46
CA PRO A 146 15.11 -8.54 11.07
C PRO A 146 16.00 -8.21 12.27
N THR A 147 17.17 -8.85 12.34
CA THR A 147 18.24 -8.36 13.23
C THR A 147 18.68 -6.96 12.79
N ALA A 148 19.32 -6.19 13.67
CA ALA A 148 19.83 -4.86 13.32
C ALA A 148 20.73 -4.87 12.06
N GLN A 149 21.52 -5.93 11.86
CA GLN A 149 22.32 -6.10 10.65
C GLN A 149 21.44 -6.34 9.41
N GLN A 150 20.45 -7.21 9.50
CA GLN A 150 19.53 -7.47 8.39
C GLN A 150 18.69 -6.23 8.04
N GLN A 151 18.28 -5.47 9.05
CA GLN A 151 17.58 -4.20 8.86
C GLN A 151 18.47 -3.19 8.15
N ALA A 152 19.74 -3.05 8.57
CA ALA A 152 20.70 -2.18 7.88
C ALA A 152 20.97 -2.63 6.44
N GLU A 153 21.00 -3.94 6.16
CA GLU A 153 21.12 -4.46 4.79
C GLU A 153 19.92 -4.09 3.91
N VAL A 154 18.71 -4.17 4.44
CA VAL A 154 17.47 -3.82 3.74
C VAL A 154 17.40 -2.32 3.49
N PHE A 155 17.58 -1.50 4.53
CA PHE A 155 17.57 -0.04 4.41
C PHE A 155 18.70 0.50 3.53
N GLY A 156 19.86 -0.19 3.52
CA GLY A 156 20.97 0.14 2.64
C GLY A 156 20.65 -0.01 1.14
N VAL A 157 19.52 -0.61 0.76
CA VAL A 157 19.02 -0.56 -0.62
C VAL A 157 18.44 0.81 -0.95
N LEU A 158 17.62 1.36 -0.06
CA LEU A 158 17.05 2.71 -0.21
C LEU A 158 18.13 3.79 -0.12
N ASP A 159 19.13 3.61 0.74
CA ASP A 159 20.27 4.54 0.82
C ASP A 159 21.08 4.57 -0.50
N LYS A 160 21.11 3.47 -1.26
CA LYS A 160 21.73 3.46 -2.61
C LYS A 160 20.83 4.14 -3.64
N LEU A 161 19.52 4.02 -3.50
CA LEU A 161 18.54 4.67 -4.37
C LEU A 161 18.72 6.19 -4.30
N THR A 162 18.72 6.75 -3.09
CA THR A 162 18.91 8.19 -2.88
C THR A 162 20.34 8.65 -3.20
N ALA A 163 21.36 7.82 -2.97
CA ALA A 163 22.71 8.16 -3.40
C ALA A 163 22.86 8.20 -4.94
N ALA A 164 22.13 7.36 -5.67
CA ALA A 164 22.10 7.40 -7.13
C ALA A 164 21.32 8.61 -7.66
N GLU A 165 20.24 8.99 -6.98
CA GLU A 165 19.49 10.23 -7.24
C GLU A 165 20.37 11.48 -7.03
N ASP A 166 21.01 11.60 -5.87
CA ASP A 166 21.92 12.72 -5.53
C ASP A 166 23.09 12.83 -6.53
N ALA A 167 23.48 11.71 -7.16
CA ALA A 167 24.52 11.66 -8.18
C ALA A 167 23.99 11.88 -9.61
N GLN A 168 22.66 11.96 -9.78
CA GLN A 168 21.95 11.95 -11.06
C GLN A 168 22.37 10.77 -11.96
N ASP A 169 22.71 9.63 -11.36
CA ASP A 169 23.16 8.43 -12.05
C ASP A 169 21.98 7.48 -12.29
N ALA A 170 21.30 7.67 -13.41
CA ALA A 170 20.16 6.84 -13.80
C ALA A 170 20.53 5.35 -13.93
N ALA A 171 21.77 5.01 -14.30
CA ALA A 171 22.19 3.61 -14.42
C ALA A 171 22.36 2.97 -13.03
N ALA A 172 22.95 3.69 -12.08
CA ALA A 172 23.04 3.25 -10.69
C ALA A 172 21.67 3.16 -10.04
N TYR A 173 20.77 4.11 -10.29
CA TYR A 173 19.39 4.11 -9.79
C TYR A 173 18.65 2.86 -10.27
N MET A 174 18.69 2.58 -11.58
CA MET A 174 18.05 1.40 -12.16
C MET A 174 18.70 0.07 -11.77
N ALA A 175 19.94 0.08 -11.26
CA ALA A 175 20.64 -1.10 -10.75
C ALA A 175 20.22 -1.50 -9.32
N VAL A 176 19.49 -0.62 -8.61
CA VAL A 176 18.88 -0.93 -7.30
C VAL A 176 17.66 -1.84 -7.45
N PHE A 177 17.00 -1.80 -8.60
CA PHE A 177 15.84 -2.63 -8.92
C PHE A 177 16.24 -4.05 -9.32
N HIS A 178 15.45 -5.02 -8.87
CA HIS A 178 15.58 -6.43 -9.20
C HIS A 178 15.44 -6.63 -10.72
N ALA A 179 16.21 -7.57 -11.29
CA ALA A 179 16.20 -7.79 -12.75
C ALA A 179 14.83 -8.20 -13.30
N GLU A 180 14.06 -8.94 -12.50
CA GLU A 180 12.69 -9.39 -12.80
C GLU A 180 11.60 -8.48 -12.24
N SER A 181 11.94 -7.28 -11.76
CA SER A 181 10.95 -6.33 -11.24
C SER A 181 9.96 -5.91 -12.35
N PRO A 182 8.63 -5.99 -12.11
CA PRO A 182 7.64 -5.57 -13.09
C PRO A 182 7.65 -4.07 -13.37
N VAL A 183 8.07 -3.24 -12.39
CA VAL A 183 8.12 -1.78 -12.53
C VAL A 183 9.39 -1.28 -13.20
N ARG A 184 10.44 -2.11 -13.28
CA ARG A 184 11.77 -1.69 -13.75
C ARG A 184 11.80 -1.18 -15.19
N ASP A 185 11.04 -1.79 -16.09
CA ASP A 185 10.96 -1.31 -17.48
C ASP A 185 10.06 -0.07 -17.58
N LEU A 186 9.01 0.02 -16.76
CA LEU A 186 8.05 1.12 -16.75
C LEU A 186 8.69 2.45 -16.34
N ILE A 187 9.59 2.43 -15.35
CA ILE A 187 10.21 3.65 -14.81
C ILE A 187 11.50 4.05 -15.51
N ARG A 188 12.06 3.22 -16.39
CA ARG A 188 13.40 3.44 -16.95
C ARG A 188 13.50 4.75 -17.71
N GLU A 189 12.56 4.98 -18.62
CA GLU A 189 12.56 6.17 -19.47
C GLU A 189 12.27 7.42 -18.63
N SER A 190 11.29 7.36 -17.73
CA SER A 190 10.95 8.48 -16.86
C SER A 190 12.10 8.88 -15.94
N VAL A 191 12.82 7.93 -15.34
CA VAL A 191 14.01 8.22 -14.52
C VAL A 191 15.10 8.91 -15.36
N GLN A 192 15.36 8.43 -16.58
CA GLN A 192 16.35 9.05 -17.46
C GLN A 192 15.96 10.48 -17.85
N GLU A 193 14.70 10.70 -18.22
CA GLU A 193 14.20 12.02 -18.61
C GLU A 193 14.20 13.00 -17.44
N THR A 194 13.77 12.55 -16.26
CA THR A 194 13.75 13.37 -15.05
C THR A 194 15.17 13.77 -14.66
N PHE A 195 16.12 12.82 -14.57
CA PHE A 195 17.49 13.13 -14.16
C PHE A 195 18.22 14.03 -15.17
N ALA A 196 17.81 14.00 -16.45
CA ALA A 196 18.35 14.91 -17.46
C ALA A 196 17.89 16.37 -17.29
N LYS A 197 16.75 16.60 -16.63
CA LYS A 197 16.11 17.92 -16.52
C LYS A 197 16.14 18.49 -15.10
N VAL A 198 16.03 17.63 -14.10
CA VAL A 198 15.82 17.98 -12.69
C VAL A 198 16.84 17.24 -11.84
N HIS A 199 17.36 17.93 -10.84
CA HIS A 199 18.08 17.32 -9.74
C HIS A 199 17.21 17.43 -8.49
N THR A 200 16.76 16.29 -7.98
CA THR A 200 15.98 16.18 -6.75
C THR A 200 16.82 15.59 -5.64
N LYS A 201 16.37 15.78 -4.41
CA LYS A 201 16.92 15.13 -3.23
C LYS A 201 15.81 14.53 -2.40
N THR A 202 15.87 13.22 -2.19
CA THR A 202 14.93 12.51 -1.34
C THR A 202 15.48 12.32 0.08
N THR A 203 14.63 12.60 1.07
CA THR A 203 14.91 12.31 2.49
C THR A 203 13.77 11.51 3.09
N PHE A 204 14.11 10.56 3.97
CA PHE A 204 13.11 9.73 4.64
C PHE A 204 12.83 10.29 6.04
N SER A 205 11.60 10.70 6.31
CA SER A 205 11.14 11.06 7.65
C SER A 205 10.76 9.82 8.46
N GLU A 206 10.29 8.77 7.78
CA GLU A 206 10.01 7.45 8.36
C GLU A 206 10.54 6.31 7.47
N LYS A 207 11.08 5.26 8.11
CA LYS A 207 11.45 3.99 7.47
C LYS A 207 11.16 2.83 8.42
N THR A 208 10.24 1.95 8.05
CA THR A 208 9.87 0.75 8.82
C THR A 208 9.93 -0.51 7.96
N ILE A 209 10.24 -1.65 8.58
CA ILE A 209 10.14 -2.96 7.91
C ILE A 209 8.85 -3.61 8.39
N ASP A 210 7.84 -3.58 7.54
CA ASP A 210 6.50 -4.08 7.84
C ASP A 210 6.48 -5.61 7.84
N SER A 211 7.23 -6.23 6.92
CA SER A 211 7.42 -7.68 6.91
C SER A 211 8.84 -8.06 6.52
N TYR A 212 9.29 -9.21 7.04
CA TYR A 212 10.65 -9.69 6.79
C TYR A 212 10.73 -11.22 6.74
N SER A 213 11.45 -11.70 5.74
CA SER A 213 11.94 -13.07 5.63
C SER A 213 13.39 -13.08 5.11
N PRO A 214 14.07 -14.24 5.07
CA PRO A 214 15.41 -14.32 4.48
C PRO A 214 15.51 -13.97 3.00
N VAL A 215 14.40 -13.97 2.26
CA VAL A 215 14.35 -13.80 0.78
C VAL A 215 13.48 -12.63 0.32
N GLU A 216 12.66 -12.06 1.20
CA GLU A 216 11.73 -10.98 0.90
C GLU A 216 11.61 -10.05 2.11
N ALA A 217 11.51 -8.74 1.87
CA ALA A 217 11.19 -7.75 2.89
C ALA A 217 10.25 -6.70 2.31
N VAL A 218 9.30 -6.23 3.11
CA VAL A 218 8.42 -5.11 2.76
C VAL A 218 8.77 -3.92 3.64
N VAL A 219 9.04 -2.78 3.02
CA VAL A 219 9.51 -1.56 3.68
C VAL A 219 8.53 -0.44 3.41
N TYR A 220 7.94 0.10 4.46
CA TYR A 220 7.16 1.32 4.38
C TYR A 220 8.05 2.54 4.64
N THR A 221 7.81 3.61 3.90
CA THR A 221 8.52 4.88 4.08
C THR A 221 7.59 6.07 3.92
N VAL A 222 7.88 7.12 4.69
CA VAL A 222 7.45 8.49 4.38
C VAL A 222 8.68 9.22 3.85
N GLU A 223 8.63 9.66 2.61
CA GLU A 223 9.75 10.25 1.89
C GLU A 223 9.39 11.61 1.28
N GLN A 224 10.26 12.60 1.50
CA GLN A 224 10.13 13.94 0.95
C GLN A 224 11.15 14.11 -0.16
N SER A 225 10.69 14.40 -1.37
CA SER A 225 11.52 14.70 -2.54
C SER A 225 11.43 16.19 -2.84
N VAL A 226 12.58 16.86 -2.85
CA VAL A 226 12.65 18.31 -3.14
C VAL A 226 13.57 18.61 -4.31
N LYS A 227 13.22 19.59 -5.13
CA LYS A 227 14.09 20.06 -6.21
C LYS A 227 15.27 20.85 -5.64
N VAL A 228 16.49 20.41 -5.95
CA VAL A 228 17.74 21.09 -5.55
C VAL A 228 18.50 21.69 -6.73
N GLY A 229 18.09 21.40 -7.96
CA GLY A 229 18.66 21.99 -9.17
C GLY A 229 17.99 21.50 -10.46
N GLY A 230 18.57 21.92 -11.59
CA GLY A 230 18.04 21.62 -12.92
C GLY A 230 17.02 22.66 -13.42
N ASP A 231 16.78 22.64 -14.73
CA ASP A 231 15.94 23.60 -15.44
C ASP A 231 14.49 23.11 -15.62
N GLY A 232 14.23 21.81 -15.46
CA GLY A 232 12.88 21.23 -15.56
C GLY A 232 12.03 21.51 -14.32
N PHE A 233 10.72 21.51 -14.48
CA PHE A 233 9.76 21.69 -13.39
C PHE A 233 9.73 20.45 -12.48
N PHE A 234 9.63 20.65 -11.17
CA PHE A 234 9.38 19.57 -10.21
C PHE A 234 8.72 20.11 -8.95
N ALA A 235 7.52 19.62 -8.66
CA ALA A 235 6.82 19.98 -7.44
C ALA A 235 7.43 19.22 -6.25
N ASP A 236 7.81 19.94 -5.21
CA ASP A 236 8.27 19.35 -3.95
C ASP A 236 7.14 18.53 -3.32
N VAL A 237 7.39 17.26 -3.02
CA VAL A 237 6.38 16.27 -2.66
C VAL A 237 6.76 15.44 -1.45
N GLU A 238 5.76 15.01 -0.71
CA GLU A 238 5.83 13.92 0.26
C GLU A 238 5.05 12.72 -0.29
N ASN A 239 5.67 11.54 -0.25
CA ASN A 239 5.06 10.30 -0.64
C ASN A 239 5.12 9.30 0.52
N GLU A 240 4.04 8.55 0.67
CA GLU A 240 4.10 7.27 1.37
C GLU A 240 4.33 6.16 0.34
N MET A 241 5.35 5.35 0.57
CA MET A 241 5.73 4.28 -0.35
C MET A 241 5.79 2.94 0.38
N LEU A 242 5.40 1.89 -0.33
CA LEU A 242 5.60 0.50 0.07
C LEU A 242 6.54 -0.18 -0.92
N TYR A 243 7.78 -0.44 -0.48
CA TYR A 243 8.78 -1.14 -1.27
C TYR A 243 8.78 -2.63 -0.94
N THR A 244 8.57 -3.48 -1.95
CA THR A 244 8.82 -4.92 -1.83
C THR A 244 10.22 -5.22 -2.35
N LEU A 245 11.08 -5.77 -1.50
CA LEU A 245 12.46 -6.13 -1.84
C LEU A 245 12.61 -7.64 -1.87
N HIS A 246 13.29 -8.15 -2.89
CA HIS A 246 13.69 -9.56 -2.97
C HIS A 246 15.20 -9.71 -2.78
N LYS A 247 15.61 -10.81 -2.14
CA LYS A 247 17.01 -11.19 -1.98
C LYS A 247 17.38 -12.26 -3.00
N GLU A 248 18.21 -11.88 -3.97
CA GLU A 248 18.76 -12.81 -4.95
C GLU A 248 20.29 -12.86 -4.81
N ASN A 249 20.87 -14.07 -4.79
CA ASN A 249 22.33 -14.26 -4.67
C ASN A 249 22.96 -13.50 -3.48
N GLY A 250 22.21 -13.38 -2.37
CA GLY A 250 22.62 -12.70 -1.15
C GLY A 250 22.53 -11.17 -1.19
N LYS A 251 22.00 -10.58 -2.26
CA LYS A 251 21.83 -9.13 -2.41
C LYS A 251 20.34 -8.77 -2.45
N TRP A 252 19.97 -7.77 -1.67
CA TRP A 252 18.63 -7.18 -1.73
C TRP A 252 18.53 -6.21 -2.91
N ALA A 253 17.39 -6.24 -3.59
CA ALA A 253 17.03 -5.31 -4.65
C ALA A 253 15.53 -5.03 -4.60
N ILE A 254 15.11 -3.84 -5.07
CA ILE A 254 13.68 -3.45 -5.11
C ILE A 254 12.99 -4.27 -6.19
N TYR A 255 12.07 -5.13 -5.79
CA TYR A 255 11.24 -5.89 -6.73
C TYR A 255 10.02 -5.09 -7.14
N ASP A 256 9.38 -4.39 -6.21
CA ASP A 256 8.21 -3.55 -6.47
C ASP A 256 8.23 -2.30 -5.62
N ALA A 257 7.55 -1.25 -6.08
CA ALA A 257 7.41 0.02 -5.39
C ALA A 257 6.00 0.56 -5.63
N GLU A 258 5.19 0.57 -4.59
CA GLU A 258 3.81 1.04 -4.61
C GLU A 258 3.73 2.40 -3.91
N GLN A 259 3.11 3.37 -4.56
CA GLN A 259 2.82 4.67 -3.96
C GLN A 259 1.46 4.59 -3.26
N LEU A 260 1.48 4.77 -1.94
CA LEU A 260 0.29 4.73 -1.09
C LEU A 260 -0.39 6.11 -1.00
N SER A 261 0.43 7.17 -0.97
CA SER A 261 -0.06 8.55 -0.96
C SER A 261 0.90 9.48 -1.70
N HIS A 262 0.36 10.63 -2.12
CA HIS A 262 1.09 11.69 -2.80
C HIS A 262 0.58 13.03 -2.31
N GLN A 263 1.47 13.89 -1.81
CA GLN A 263 1.12 15.22 -1.31
C GLN A 263 2.13 16.25 -1.77
N LEU A 264 1.66 17.43 -2.15
CA LEU A 264 2.53 18.59 -2.37
C LEU A 264 2.98 19.18 -1.03
N LEU A 265 4.27 19.46 -0.91
CA LEU A 265 4.85 20.08 0.30
C LEU A 265 4.56 21.58 0.40
N ASP A 266 4.48 22.27 -0.74
CA ASP A 266 4.28 23.73 -0.79
C ASP A 266 3.36 24.16 -1.95
N LEU A 267 2.06 24.22 -1.68
CA LEU A 267 1.03 24.63 -2.64
C LEU A 267 1.16 26.08 -3.11
N ASP A 268 1.70 26.97 -2.28
CA ASP A 268 1.90 28.37 -2.62
C ASP A 268 3.26 28.59 -3.31
N GLY A 269 4.28 27.86 -2.87
CA GLY A 269 5.63 27.94 -3.40
C GLY A 269 5.80 27.41 -4.81
N ILE A 270 4.98 26.45 -5.24
CA ILE A 270 5.01 25.85 -6.59
C ILE A 270 4.91 26.90 -7.71
N TRP A 271 4.25 28.03 -7.46
CA TRP A 271 4.10 29.11 -8.42
C TRP A 271 5.39 29.93 -8.64
N ASN A 272 6.36 29.81 -7.75
CA ASN A 272 7.66 30.46 -7.89
C ASN A 272 8.53 29.81 -8.97
N GLU A 273 8.17 28.61 -9.44
CA GLU A 273 8.81 27.96 -10.59
C GLU A 273 8.38 28.55 -11.95
N ALA A 274 7.48 29.53 -11.97
CA ALA A 274 7.10 30.23 -13.18
C ALA A 274 8.33 30.86 -13.87
N ILE A 275 8.53 30.53 -15.14
CA ILE A 275 9.67 31.04 -15.91
C ILE A 275 9.34 32.34 -16.63
N ALA A 276 10.39 33.08 -17.00
CA ALA A 276 10.25 34.18 -17.94
C ALA A 276 9.94 33.63 -19.36
N ALA A 277 8.78 33.98 -19.91
CA ALA A 277 8.37 33.63 -21.27
C ALA A 277 8.05 34.89 -22.10
N PRO A 278 8.15 34.83 -23.45
CA PRO A 278 7.73 35.91 -24.33
C PRO A 278 6.26 36.28 -24.12
N GLU A 279 5.95 37.58 -24.15
CA GLU A 279 4.59 38.08 -23.87
C GLU A 279 3.54 37.53 -24.84
N ALA A 280 3.93 37.32 -26.10
CA ALA A 280 3.09 36.70 -27.11
C ALA A 280 2.69 35.26 -26.75
N ASP A 281 3.64 34.47 -26.24
CA ASP A 281 3.37 33.09 -25.80
C ASP A 281 2.49 33.07 -24.54
N LYS A 282 2.78 33.93 -23.55
CA LYS A 282 1.94 34.08 -22.34
C LYS A 282 0.49 34.41 -22.68
N THR A 283 0.29 35.39 -23.57
CA THR A 283 -1.05 35.82 -23.98
C THR A 283 -1.79 34.70 -24.72
N ALA A 284 -1.10 34.04 -25.66
CA ALA A 284 -1.71 32.96 -26.45
C ALA A 284 -2.05 31.73 -25.60
N ILE A 285 -1.16 31.33 -24.70
CA ILE A 285 -1.38 30.18 -23.80
C ILE A 285 -2.49 30.49 -22.79
N SER A 286 -2.51 31.68 -22.21
CA SER A 286 -3.59 32.11 -21.30
C SER A 286 -4.96 32.10 -22.00
N ALA A 287 -5.00 32.57 -23.25
CA ALA A 287 -6.23 32.54 -24.05
C ALA A 287 -6.66 31.12 -24.41
N LEU A 288 -5.71 30.21 -24.69
CA LEU A 288 -5.98 28.80 -24.97
C LEU A 288 -6.65 28.11 -23.78
N ILE A 289 -6.06 28.22 -22.58
CA ILE A 289 -6.61 27.54 -21.40
C ILE A 289 -7.96 28.14 -20.97
N ALA A 290 -8.15 29.45 -21.14
CA ALA A 290 -9.45 30.09 -20.93
C ALA A 290 -10.51 29.61 -21.94
N ALA A 291 -10.14 29.43 -23.22
CA ALA A 291 -11.02 28.89 -24.24
C ALA A 291 -11.38 27.41 -23.97
N ASN A 292 -10.43 26.63 -23.44
CA ASN A 292 -10.68 25.25 -23.02
C ASN A 292 -11.72 25.20 -21.89
N ALA A 293 -11.53 25.97 -20.81
CA ALA A 293 -12.50 26.07 -19.71
C ALA A 293 -13.88 26.55 -20.21
N ALA A 294 -13.92 27.53 -21.13
CA ALA A 294 -15.17 28.00 -21.72
C ALA A 294 -15.88 26.92 -22.54
N ALA A 295 -15.14 26.10 -23.29
CA ALA A 295 -15.71 24.98 -24.05
C ALA A 295 -16.29 23.90 -23.12
N VAL A 296 -15.59 23.58 -22.03
CA VAL A 296 -16.08 22.67 -20.97
C VAL A 296 -17.39 23.19 -20.37
N ASN A 297 -17.41 24.45 -19.95
CA ASN A 297 -18.59 25.07 -19.35
C ASN A 297 -19.78 25.17 -20.30
N ALA A 298 -19.53 25.34 -21.59
CA ALA A 298 -20.55 25.37 -22.63
C ALA A 298 -21.01 23.99 -23.09
N LYS A 299 -20.36 22.90 -22.61
CA LYS A 299 -20.53 21.54 -23.13
C LYS A 299 -20.35 21.46 -24.66
N ASP A 300 -19.44 22.26 -25.20
CA ASP A 300 -19.16 22.34 -26.64
C ASP A 300 -17.96 21.47 -27.02
N LEU A 301 -18.25 20.25 -27.47
CA LEU A 301 -17.22 19.28 -27.85
C LEU A 301 -16.38 19.75 -29.05
N ASN A 302 -16.94 20.53 -29.98
CA ASN A 302 -16.18 21.00 -31.14
C ASN A 302 -15.19 22.10 -30.73
N ALA A 303 -15.63 23.01 -29.86
CA ALA A 303 -14.74 24.02 -29.28
C ALA A 303 -13.65 23.37 -28.42
N TYR A 304 -13.99 22.34 -27.64
CA TYR A 304 -13.04 21.60 -26.83
C TYR A 304 -11.97 20.92 -27.70
N LYS A 305 -12.38 20.17 -28.73
CA LYS A 305 -11.47 19.57 -29.73
C LYS A 305 -10.53 20.58 -30.37
N ALA A 306 -10.99 21.81 -30.62
CA ALA A 306 -10.20 22.87 -31.24
C ALA A 306 -9.09 23.45 -30.31
N THR A 307 -9.11 23.09 -29.03
CA THR A 307 -8.06 23.42 -28.05
C THR A 307 -6.97 22.34 -27.96
N LEU A 308 -7.24 21.13 -28.48
CA LEU A 308 -6.33 20.00 -28.41
C LEU A 308 -5.49 19.88 -29.70
N VAL A 309 -4.30 19.26 -29.60
CA VAL A 309 -3.47 18.88 -30.75
C VAL A 309 -4.14 17.76 -31.54
N PRO A 310 -4.56 17.98 -32.81
CA PRO A 310 -5.25 16.96 -33.58
C PRO A 310 -4.38 15.73 -33.85
N GLY A 311 -4.92 14.54 -33.60
CA GLY A 311 -4.24 13.26 -33.86
C GLY A 311 -3.06 12.97 -32.93
N ALA A 312 -2.91 13.71 -31.83
CA ALA A 312 -1.99 13.34 -30.76
C ALA A 312 -2.43 12.03 -30.09
N GLU A 313 -1.47 11.32 -29.50
CA GLU A 313 -1.77 10.18 -28.63
C GLU A 313 -2.73 10.60 -27.49
N GLY A 314 -3.69 9.73 -27.17
CA GLY A 314 -4.75 10.03 -26.20
C GLY A 314 -5.87 10.96 -26.69
N PHE A 315 -5.79 11.54 -27.90
CA PHE A 315 -6.78 12.52 -28.38
C PHE A 315 -8.21 11.96 -28.40
N ASP A 316 -8.40 10.79 -28.98
CA ASP A 316 -9.74 10.20 -29.08
C ASP A 316 -10.28 9.78 -27.71
N GLU A 317 -9.42 9.30 -26.81
CA GLU A 317 -9.79 8.91 -25.45
C GLU A 317 -10.24 10.13 -24.62
N ASP A 318 -9.46 11.21 -24.67
CA ASP A 318 -9.75 12.48 -23.97
C ASP A 318 -11.06 13.09 -24.48
N VAL A 319 -11.21 13.17 -25.80
CA VAL A 319 -12.44 13.64 -26.44
C VAL A 319 -13.66 12.80 -26.07
N ASN A 320 -13.54 11.47 -26.10
CA ASN A 320 -14.66 10.59 -25.79
C ASN A 320 -15.07 10.71 -24.31
N SER A 321 -14.08 10.77 -23.41
CA SER A 321 -14.32 10.99 -21.97
C SER A 321 -15.07 12.30 -21.73
N MET A 322 -14.68 13.37 -22.43
CA MET A 322 -15.35 14.66 -22.32
C MET A 322 -16.77 14.66 -22.94
N ASP A 323 -16.97 13.96 -24.05
CA ASP A 323 -18.30 13.80 -24.68
C ASP A 323 -19.27 13.02 -23.78
N GLU A 324 -18.78 11.99 -23.08
CA GLU A 324 -19.54 11.27 -22.05
C GLU A 324 -19.91 12.19 -20.88
N LEU A 325 -18.94 12.95 -20.35
CA LEU A 325 -19.17 13.91 -19.27
C LEU A 325 -20.20 14.99 -19.67
N PHE A 326 -20.14 15.51 -20.89
CA PHE A 326 -21.08 16.53 -21.36
C PHE A 326 -22.52 16.00 -21.46
N LYS A 327 -22.69 14.71 -21.79
CA LYS A 327 -23.99 14.06 -21.90
C LYS A 327 -24.56 13.58 -20.57
N ASP A 328 -23.73 13.49 -19.53
CA ASP A 328 -24.19 13.15 -18.18
C ASP A 328 -25.21 14.20 -17.68
N THR A 329 -26.34 13.69 -17.19
CA THR A 329 -27.45 14.48 -16.63
C THR A 329 -27.43 14.55 -15.11
N GLU A 330 -26.74 13.61 -14.46
CA GLU A 330 -26.60 13.53 -13.01
C GLU A 330 -25.35 14.26 -12.52
N THR A 331 -24.36 14.43 -13.41
CA THR A 331 -23.14 15.17 -13.17
C THR A 331 -23.11 16.47 -13.96
N SER A 332 -22.77 17.58 -13.30
CA SER A 332 -22.40 18.81 -14.01
C SER A 332 -21.07 19.35 -13.51
N LEU A 333 -20.23 19.78 -14.44
CA LEU A 333 -18.94 20.39 -14.17
C LEU A 333 -18.96 21.85 -14.62
N LYS A 334 -18.52 22.75 -13.75
CA LYS A 334 -18.15 24.11 -14.15
C LYS A 334 -16.72 24.39 -13.72
N MET A 335 -15.88 24.70 -14.68
CA MET A 335 -14.45 24.93 -14.54
C MET A 335 -14.17 26.43 -14.51
N ASN A 336 -13.51 26.90 -13.45
CA ASN A 336 -13.04 28.26 -13.31
C ASN A 336 -11.51 28.26 -13.24
N LEU A 337 -10.84 28.91 -14.18
CA LEU A 337 -9.39 29.10 -14.14
C LEU A 337 -9.05 30.25 -13.18
N GLU A 338 -8.35 29.96 -12.09
CA GLU A 338 -7.94 30.96 -11.10
C GLU A 338 -6.56 31.52 -11.42
N LYS A 339 -5.63 30.64 -11.80
CA LYS A 339 -4.23 30.99 -12.01
C LYS A 339 -3.60 30.08 -13.05
N ASN A 340 -2.67 30.61 -13.84
CA ASN A 340 -1.79 29.80 -14.67
C ASN A 340 -0.38 30.40 -14.71
N ALA A 341 0.60 29.53 -14.96
CA ALA A 341 2.00 29.89 -15.09
C ALA A 341 2.70 28.93 -16.06
N ILE A 342 3.50 29.49 -16.98
CA ILE A 342 4.40 28.67 -17.81
C ILE A 342 5.60 28.30 -16.94
N VAL A 343 5.83 27.00 -16.75
CA VAL A 343 6.92 26.46 -15.94
C VAL A 343 8.03 25.84 -16.78
N GLU A 344 7.74 25.47 -18.03
CA GLU A 344 8.76 25.14 -19.03
C GLU A 344 8.38 25.70 -20.40
N LEU A 345 9.38 26.12 -21.19
CA LEU A 345 9.20 26.57 -22.57
C LEU A 345 10.42 26.20 -23.42
N ASN A 346 10.21 25.30 -24.38
CA ASN A 346 11.25 24.75 -25.24
C ASN A 346 10.80 24.78 -26.70
N GLY A 347 11.00 25.92 -27.37
CA GLY A 347 10.66 26.09 -28.78
C GLY A 347 9.16 25.97 -29.06
N ASP A 348 8.74 24.83 -29.59
CA ASP A 348 7.35 24.50 -29.90
C ASP A 348 6.64 23.70 -28.79
N LYS A 349 7.28 23.48 -27.64
CA LYS A 349 6.68 22.81 -26.47
C LYS A 349 6.65 23.71 -25.25
N ALA A 350 5.64 23.57 -24.41
CA ALA A 350 5.56 24.23 -23.12
C ALA A 350 4.89 23.33 -22.08
N LEU A 351 5.20 23.57 -20.81
CA LEU A 351 4.51 22.98 -19.66
C LEU A 351 3.79 24.11 -18.91
N LEU A 352 2.48 23.97 -18.75
CA LEU A 352 1.62 24.97 -18.14
C LEU A 352 1.09 24.44 -16.81
N LEU A 353 1.44 25.11 -15.72
CA LEU A 353 0.85 24.91 -14.40
C LEU A 353 -0.44 25.73 -14.31
N THR A 354 -1.50 25.13 -13.78
CA THR A 354 -2.82 25.77 -13.68
C THR A 354 -3.46 25.46 -12.33
N LEU A 355 -4.23 26.41 -11.82
CA LEU A 355 -5.12 26.23 -10.68
C LEU A 355 -6.55 26.44 -11.18
N HIS A 356 -7.36 25.41 -11.03
CA HIS A 356 -8.77 25.45 -11.33
C HIS A 356 -9.57 25.28 -10.05
N THR A 357 -10.71 25.98 -9.99
CA THR A 357 -11.81 25.61 -9.10
C THR A 357 -12.94 25.05 -9.95
N PHE A 358 -13.28 23.80 -9.69
CA PHE A 358 -14.38 23.08 -10.31
C PHE A 358 -15.59 23.12 -9.38
N GLU A 359 -16.75 23.55 -9.89
CA GLU A 359 -18.03 23.33 -9.22
C GLU A 359 -18.60 22.04 -9.79
N VAL A 360 -18.42 20.92 -9.08
CA VAL A 360 -18.94 19.61 -9.47
C VAL A 360 -20.29 19.41 -8.78
N THR A 361 -21.33 19.10 -9.55
CA THR A 361 -22.63 18.70 -8.97
C THR A 361 -22.85 17.23 -9.22
N ILE A 362 -23.08 16.44 -8.17
CA ILE A 362 -23.40 15.00 -8.25
C ILE A 362 -24.71 14.78 -7.48
N GLY A 363 -25.72 14.22 -8.13
CA GLY A 363 -27.01 13.93 -7.46
C GLY A 363 -27.72 15.18 -6.89
N GLY A 364 -27.38 16.37 -7.41
CA GLY A 364 -27.92 17.66 -6.96
C GLY A 364 -27.12 18.38 -5.87
N GLU A 365 -26.06 17.76 -5.33
CA GLU A 365 -25.17 18.39 -4.36
C GLU A 365 -23.94 18.98 -5.06
N MET A 366 -23.67 20.26 -4.81
CA MET A 366 -22.54 20.98 -5.39
C MET A 366 -21.34 20.92 -4.44
N MET A 367 -20.21 20.46 -4.95
CA MET A 367 -18.92 20.43 -4.25
C MET A 367 -17.92 21.29 -5.03
N PRO A 368 -17.36 22.36 -4.42
CA PRO A 368 -16.23 23.06 -5.00
C PRO A 368 -14.97 22.22 -4.81
N VAL A 369 -14.21 22.05 -5.87
CA VAL A 369 -13.00 21.23 -5.90
C VAL A 369 -11.87 22.07 -6.48
N LYS A 370 -10.82 22.30 -5.70
CA LYS A 370 -9.61 22.98 -6.21
C LYS A 370 -8.64 21.95 -6.73
N SER A 371 -8.12 22.14 -7.93
CA SER A 371 -7.13 21.22 -8.49
C SER A 371 -6.01 21.95 -9.22
N ILE A 372 -4.78 21.54 -8.93
CA ILE A 372 -3.56 22.03 -9.57
C ILE A 372 -3.14 21.01 -10.61
N ASN A 373 -3.01 21.44 -11.87
CA ASN A 373 -2.72 20.56 -12.99
C ASN A 373 -1.57 21.09 -13.84
N LEU A 374 -0.79 20.15 -14.38
CA LEU A 374 0.16 20.40 -15.45
C LEU A 374 -0.43 19.98 -16.79
N TYR A 375 -0.39 20.91 -17.75
CA TYR A 375 -0.74 20.65 -19.14
C TYR A 375 0.52 20.69 -20.00
N ASN A 376 0.71 19.64 -20.80
CA ASN A 376 1.69 19.65 -21.88
C ASN A 376 1.10 20.40 -23.08
N LEU A 377 1.84 21.33 -23.67
CA LEU A 377 1.41 22.13 -24.80
C LEU A 377 2.35 21.93 -25.99
N LYS A 378 1.78 22.02 -27.20
CA LYS A 378 2.53 22.03 -28.45
C LYS A 378 2.06 23.13 -29.38
N LYS A 379 3.01 23.78 -30.06
CA LYS A 379 2.76 24.77 -31.10
C LYS A 379 2.62 24.06 -32.45
N VAL A 380 1.44 24.16 -33.06
CA VAL A 380 1.12 23.62 -34.39
C VAL A 380 0.71 24.80 -35.27
N ASP A 381 1.37 24.99 -36.40
CA ASP A 381 1.13 26.11 -37.33
C ASP A 381 1.12 27.48 -36.62
N ASN A 382 2.09 27.71 -35.72
CA ASN A 382 2.23 28.89 -34.87
C ASN A 382 1.09 29.12 -33.85
N LYS A 383 0.20 28.16 -33.64
CA LYS A 383 -0.86 28.20 -32.62
C LYS A 383 -0.53 27.22 -31.49
N TRP A 384 -0.59 27.68 -30.25
CA TRP A 384 -0.52 26.80 -29.09
C TRP A 384 -1.80 25.96 -28.96
N LEU A 385 -1.62 24.68 -28.66
CA LEU A 385 -2.67 23.70 -28.39
C LEU A 385 -2.24 22.83 -27.21
N LEU A 386 -3.22 22.30 -26.48
CA LEU A 386 -3.01 21.36 -25.39
C LEU A 386 -2.75 19.96 -25.98
N MET A 387 -1.77 19.25 -25.44
CA MET A 387 -1.73 17.80 -25.59
C MET A 387 -2.95 17.21 -24.84
N PRO A 388 -3.53 16.10 -25.31
CA PRO A 388 -4.63 15.44 -24.61
C PRO A 388 -4.26 15.06 -23.17
N GLY A 389 -5.20 15.24 -22.25
CA GLY A 389 -5.02 14.98 -20.83
C GLY A 389 -4.18 16.02 -20.06
N SER A 390 -4.10 15.81 -18.75
CA SER A 390 -3.29 16.61 -17.82
C SER A 390 -2.74 15.73 -16.70
N ASN A 391 -1.68 16.19 -16.05
CA ASN A 391 -1.17 15.56 -14.83
C ASN A 391 -1.70 16.36 -13.64
N GLU A 392 -2.59 15.76 -12.86
CA GLU A 392 -3.08 16.34 -11.60
C GLU A 392 -1.98 16.22 -10.54
N LEU A 393 -1.62 17.34 -9.91
CA LEU A 393 -0.63 17.41 -8.83
C LEU A 393 -1.27 17.51 -7.45
N TYR A 394 -2.46 18.08 -7.38
CA TYR A 394 -3.20 18.29 -6.14
C TYR A 394 -4.67 18.44 -6.44
N ASN A 395 -5.49 17.90 -5.54
CA ASN A 395 -6.93 18.00 -5.58
C ASN A 395 -7.50 18.12 -4.17
N ASP A 396 -8.29 19.17 -3.93
CA ASP A 396 -8.99 19.47 -2.68
C ASP A 396 -10.45 19.00 -2.81
N MET A 397 -10.65 17.72 -3.11
CA MET A 397 -11.94 17.11 -2.82
C MET A 397 -11.98 16.94 -1.31
N ASP A 398 -12.77 17.80 -0.65
CA ASP A 398 -13.03 17.80 0.78
C ASP A 398 -13.62 16.43 1.19
N GLU A 399 -12.76 15.42 1.35
CA GLU A 399 -13.08 14.19 2.07
C GLU A 399 -13.13 14.56 3.55
N SER A 400 -14.13 15.34 3.93
CA SER A 400 -14.48 15.50 5.33
C SER A 400 -14.79 14.10 5.86
N GLU A 401 -13.86 13.55 6.63
CA GLU A 401 -13.94 12.28 7.35
C GLU A 401 -15.36 12.08 7.93
N GLU A 402 -16.09 11.06 7.45
CA GLU A 402 -17.29 10.53 8.11
C GLU A 402 -16.94 9.62 9.30
#